data_AF-A0A0B6WTR2-F1
#
_entry.id   AF-A0A0B6WTR2-F1
#
_cell.length_a   1.000
_cell.length_b   1.000
_cell.length_c   1.000
_cell.angle_alpha   90.00
_cell.angle_beta   90.00
_cell.angle_gamma   90.00
#
_symmetry.space_group_name_H-M   'P 1'
#
loop_
_entity.id
_entity.type
_entity.pdbx_description
1 polymer ?
#
loop_
_entity_poly.entity_id
_entity_poly.type
_entity_poly.pdbx_seq_one_letter_code
_entity_poly.pdbx_strand_id
1 'polypeptide(L)'
;MSRTPDRLSPAVRFAACLPVAFSIIFGVALGQKAKEFIFAPDGASYPISGRDILRRDDQLVIYTPEKYRKDPPNASGVDVYIVGGKVVEVRDRARAVHLEYKADPGPISVGKDGFVLSAHGAARRWVIAHLKVGDAVKFSSEAAASAASDAEISPVPELPCFPGAYYRKAVSSFDRWTGIIGIIRLGQPQTDPSRLDPKDGQPLDNFSVYMGGRAGEQEIDAGLTWSFSVDENGKRSAVRDAWHPFWRNERWAEAPAQREFYWRPGDVVAMAVLVAGPGKLRLVVADAGPQPKRVFQTEFDARGFQPRVARQFKRVNAIDQRYNEGKPAQPTEAQVAGAEWLEVYLLRGEGANAVRLPMTRARMTDMRCPSPEHVRVTPTDEARGGEKIDIWGKPKG
;
A
#
# COMPACT_ATOMS: atom_id res chain seq x y z
N MET A 1 11.48 -85.70 -0.34
CA MET A 1 12.53 -85.76 0.69
C MET A 1 13.38 -84.50 0.59
N SER A 2 13.37 -83.71 1.68
CA SER A 2 14.29 -82.63 2.11
C SER A 2 15.26 -81.98 1.12
N ARG A 3 15.28 -80.64 1.06
CA ARG A 3 16.17 -79.76 1.86
C ARG A 3 15.84 -78.28 1.59
N THR A 4 15.82 -77.50 2.67
CA THR A 4 15.81 -76.03 2.73
C THR A 4 17.04 -75.42 2.03
N PRO A 5 16.98 -74.12 1.67
CA PRO A 5 17.83 -73.18 2.41
C PRO A 5 17.21 -71.80 2.71
N ASP A 6 17.99 -71.08 3.51
CA ASP A 6 17.73 -69.92 4.35
C ASP A 6 17.49 -68.55 3.69
N ARG A 7 16.99 -67.67 4.56
CA ARG A 7 16.81 -66.21 4.51
C ARG A 7 18.07 -65.43 4.13
N LEU A 8 17.91 -64.26 3.50
CA LEU A 8 18.12 -62.92 4.10
C LEU A 8 17.95 -61.79 3.06
N SER A 9 17.30 -60.70 3.50
CA SER A 9 16.96 -59.48 2.75
C SER A 9 18.16 -58.57 2.44
N PRO A 10 18.11 -57.72 1.39
CA PRO A 10 19.03 -56.61 1.24
C PRO A 10 18.46 -55.30 1.82
N ALA A 11 19.27 -54.65 2.64
CA ALA A 11 19.05 -53.33 3.23
C ALA A 11 19.17 -52.21 2.18
N VAL A 12 18.20 -51.29 2.18
CA VAL A 12 18.24 -50.03 1.43
C VAL A 12 19.12 -49.03 2.20
N ARG A 13 20.16 -48.53 1.54
CA ARG A 13 21.08 -47.53 2.09
C ARG A 13 20.44 -46.14 2.09
N PHE A 14 20.28 -45.57 3.28
CA PHE A 14 20.05 -44.13 3.48
C PHE A 14 21.35 -43.37 3.23
N ALA A 15 21.32 -42.41 2.30
CA ALA A 15 22.37 -41.41 2.14
C ALA A 15 22.06 -40.24 3.09
N ALA A 16 22.88 -40.09 4.14
CA ALA A 16 22.91 -38.91 4.99
C ALA A 16 23.91 -37.90 4.41
N CYS A 17 23.43 -36.71 4.07
CA CYS A 17 24.26 -35.53 3.79
C CYS A 17 24.24 -34.61 5.02
N LEU A 18 25.42 -34.28 5.53
CA LEU A 18 25.73 -33.20 6.48
C LEU A 18 26.90 -32.42 5.86
N PRO A 19 27.27 -31.20 6.32
CA PRO A 19 26.50 -30.03 6.76
C PRO A 19 26.94 -28.75 5.97
N VAL A 20 26.26 -27.61 6.14
CA VAL A 20 26.88 -26.29 5.83
C VAL A 20 26.69 -25.38 7.04
N ALA A 21 27.78 -25.18 7.77
CA ALA A 21 27.89 -24.19 8.84
C ALA A 21 28.20 -22.83 8.21
N PHE A 22 27.34 -21.82 8.47
CA PHE A 22 27.61 -20.43 8.11
C PHE A 22 28.35 -19.75 9.26
N SER A 23 29.64 -19.44 9.04
CA SER A 23 30.43 -18.58 9.91
C SER A 23 30.00 -17.13 9.76
N ILE A 24 29.57 -16.50 10.85
CA ILE A 24 29.27 -15.07 10.93
C ILE A 24 30.58 -14.32 11.17
N ILE A 25 31.00 -13.51 10.19
CA ILE A 25 32.08 -12.54 10.35
C ILE A 25 31.47 -11.26 10.96
N PHE A 26 31.83 -10.94 12.19
CA PHE A 26 31.57 -9.63 12.79
C PHE A 26 32.48 -8.59 12.13
N GLY A 27 31.92 -7.82 11.20
CA GLY A 27 32.52 -6.57 10.74
C GLY A 27 32.30 -5.48 11.79
N VAL A 28 33.39 -4.91 12.31
CA VAL A 28 33.37 -3.73 13.17
C VAL A 28 32.84 -2.54 12.37
N ALA A 29 31.65 -2.04 12.73
CA ALA A 29 31.07 -0.85 12.13
C ALA A 29 31.83 0.40 12.61
N LEU A 30 32.58 1.02 11.70
CA LEU A 30 33.10 2.38 11.86
C LEU A 30 31.91 3.35 12.02
N GLY A 31 31.92 4.12 13.10
CA GLY A 31 30.81 4.99 13.50
C GLY A 31 30.43 6.01 12.44
N GLN A 32 29.28 5.80 11.78
CA GLN A 32 28.61 6.83 11.01
C GLN A 32 27.98 7.84 11.98
N LYS A 33 28.29 9.12 11.79
CA LYS A 33 27.60 10.23 12.49
C LYS A 33 26.12 10.16 12.13
N ALA A 34 25.24 10.03 13.13
CA ALA A 34 23.80 9.96 12.93
C ALA A 34 23.29 11.17 12.13
N LYS A 35 22.47 10.92 11.10
CA LYS A 35 21.83 12.00 10.33
C LYS A 35 20.75 12.68 11.18
N GLU A 36 20.72 14.00 11.12
CA GLU A 36 19.73 14.82 11.82
C GLU A 36 18.58 15.17 10.86
N PHE A 37 17.35 15.23 11.36
CA PHE A 37 16.16 15.57 10.57
C PHE A 37 15.36 16.69 11.23
N ILE A 38 14.70 17.49 10.40
CA ILE A 38 13.63 18.41 10.84
C ILE A 38 12.26 17.82 10.48
N PHE A 39 11.27 18.08 11.34
CA PHE A 39 9.87 17.72 11.15
C PHE A 39 8.98 18.95 11.18
N ALA A 40 8.07 19.03 10.21
CA ALA A 40 7.02 20.02 10.12
C ALA A 40 5.74 19.55 10.87
N PRO A 41 4.80 20.46 11.20
CA PRO A 41 3.57 20.12 11.91
C PRO A 41 2.66 19.13 11.16
N ASP A 42 2.75 19.08 9.84
CA ASP A 42 1.99 18.16 8.98
C ASP A 42 2.59 16.74 8.93
N GLY A 43 3.67 16.49 9.67
CA GLY A 43 4.37 15.21 9.72
C GLY A 43 5.44 15.03 8.63
N ALA A 44 5.59 15.97 7.69
CA ALA A 44 6.66 15.92 6.71
C ALA A 44 8.03 16.08 7.40
N SER A 45 9.07 15.49 6.82
CA SER A 45 10.44 15.61 7.33
C SER A 45 11.47 15.82 6.24
N TYR A 46 12.60 16.43 6.60
CA TYR A 46 13.72 16.64 5.68
C TYR A 46 15.08 16.46 6.39
N PRO A 47 16.07 15.82 5.74
CA PRO A 47 17.40 15.64 6.33
C PRO A 47 18.16 16.98 6.43
N ILE A 48 18.77 17.21 7.58
CA ILE A 48 19.69 18.33 7.81
C ILE A 48 21.08 17.91 7.33
N SER A 49 21.62 18.69 6.40
CA SER A 49 22.90 18.45 5.76
C SER A 49 24.09 18.84 6.65
N GLY A 50 23.85 19.71 7.64
CA GLY A 50 24.86 20.10 8.62
C GLY A 50 24.48 21.36 9.40
N ARG A 51 25.38 21.78 10.27
CA ARG A 51 25.26 22.98 11.11
C ARG A 51 26.45 23.91 10.88
N ASP A 52 26.21 25.20 10.66
CA ASP A 52 27.21 26.24 10.44
C ASP A 52 28.23 25.97 9.31
N ILE A 53 27.84 25.15 8.33
CA ILE A 53 28.62 24.85 7.13
C ILE A 53 28.15 25.67 5.93
N LEU A 54 28.91 25.71 4.84
CA LEU A 54 28.45 26.29 3.58
C LEU A 54 27.26 25.48 3.02
N ARG A 55 26.13 26.15 2.76
CA ARG A 55 24.97 25.55 2.08
C ARG A 55 25.27 25.33 0.59
N ARG A 56 25.20 24.08 0.15
CA ARG A 56 25.30 23.67 -1.27
C ARG A 56 23.92 23.38 -1.87
N ASP A 57 23.92 22.93 -3.12
CA ASP A 57 22.71 22.56 -3.84
C ASP A 57 21.90 21.49 -3.11
N ASP A 58 20.57 21.64 -3.13
CA ASP A 58 19.57 20.77 -2.51
C ASP A 58 19.71 20.53 -0.99
N GLN A 59 20.62 21.26 -0.32
CA GLN A 59 20.88 21.11 1.10
C GLN A 59 19.96 21.96 1.98
N LEU A 60 19.73 21.44 3.18
CA LEU A 60 19.15 22.15 4.32
C LEU A 60 20.22 22.26 5.41
N VAL A 61 20.61 23.48 5.78
CA VAL A 61 21.66 23.73 6.78
C VAL A 61 21.10 24.57 7.92
N ILE A 62 21.44 24.24 9.16
CA ILE A 62 21.15 25.07 10.33
C ILE A 62 22.31 26.03 10.56
N TYR A 63 22.01 27.31 10.78
CA TYR A 63 22.98 28.30 11.21
C TYR A 63 22.67 28.82 12.60
N THR A 64 23.69 28.92 13.44
CA THR A 64 23.61 29.72 14.67
C THR A 64 23.40 31.19 14.30
N PRO A 65 22.70 31.98 15.14
CA PRO A 65 22.48 33.39 14.83
C PRO A 65 23.76 34.20 14.68
N GLU A 66 24.82 33.83 15.41
CA GLU A 66 26.14 34.46 15.28
C GLU A 66 26.76 34.19 13.91
N LYS A 67 26.83 32.93 13.47
CA LYS A 67 27.36 32.57 12.15
C LYS A 67 26.54 33.21 11.03
N TYR A 68 25.20 33.14 11.11
CA TYR A 68 24.33 33.70 10.09
C TYR A 68 24.47 35.23 9.94
N ARG A 69 24.61 35.98 11.05
CA ARG A 69 24.85 37.43 10.99
C ARG A 69 26.19 37.77 10.35
N LYS A 70 27.22 36.97 10.63
CA LYS A 70 28.57 37.21 10.12
C LYS A 70 28.72 36.86 8.64
N ASP A 71 28.07 35.77 8.22
CA ASP A 71 28.27 35.15 6.92
C ASP A 71 26.97 34.45 6.45
N PRO A 72 25.95 35.24 6.06
CA PRO A 72 24.68 34.69 5.64
C PRO A 72 24.79 33.99 4.28
N PRO A 73 24.03 32.91 4.04
CA PRO A 73 23.95 32.27 2.73
C PRO A 73 23.51 33.22 1.62
N ASN A 74 23.84 32.88 0.38
CA ASN A 74 23.47 33.66 -0.80
C ASN A 74 21.95 33.67 -1.08
N ALA A 75 21.53 34.49 -2.05
CA ALA A 75 20.13 34.68 -2.41
C ALA A 75 19.46 33.48 -3.09
N SER A 76 20.18 32.40 -3.43
CA SER A 76 19.62 31.24 -4.14
C SER A 76 18.84 30.28 -3.24
N GLY A 77 18.34 30.73 -2.08
CA GLY A 77 17.59 29.89 -1.14
C GLY A 77 16.40 30.56 -0.49
N VAL A 78 15.83 29.80 0.44
CA VAL A 78 14.91 30.29 1.48
C VAL A 78 15.61 30.18 2.82
N ASP A 79 15.49 31.23 3.63
CA ASP A 79 15.92 31.25 5.01
C ASP A 79 14.69 31.24 5.93
N VAL A 80 14.77 30.53 7.05
CA VAL A 80 13.70 30.42 8.05
C VAL A 80 14.28 30.67 9.42
N TYR A 81 13.85 31.74 10.09
CA TYR A 81 14.27 32.02 11.45
C TYR A 81 13.33 31.33 12.44
N ILE A 82 13.90 30.63 13.41
CA ILE A 82 13.17 29.84 14.40
C ILE A 82 13.63 30.23 15.80
N VAL A 83 12.66 30.56 16.67
CA VAL A 83 12.89 30.94 18.07
C VAL A 83 11.96 30.11 18.96
N GLY A 84 12.51 29.52 20.02
CA GLY A 84 11.72 28.66 20.92
C GLY A 84 11.05 27.47 20.23
N GLY A 85 11.65 26.96 19.15
CA GLY A 85 11.08 25.87 18.34
C GLY A 85 9.92 26.28 17.43
N LYS A 86 9.63 27.58 17.27
CA LYS A 86 8.61 28.09 16.36
C LYS A 86 9.19 28.93 15.23
N VAL A 87 8.64 28.79 14.04
CA VAL A 87 8.98 29.62 12.88
C VAL A 87 8.52 31.06 13.14
N VAL A 88 9.44 32.01 13.12
CA VAL A 88 9.13 33.44 13.30
C VAL A 88 9.15 34.20 11.98
N GLU A 89 9.97 33.77 11.03
CA GLU A 89 10.05 34.38 9.70
C GLU A 89 10.46 33.35 8.66
N VAL A 90 9.89 33.45 7.45
CA VAL A 90 10.30 32.72 6.25
C VAL A 90 10.63 33.75 5.18
N ARG A 91 11.85 33.71 4.63
CA ARG A 91 12.30 34.65 3.59
C ARG A 91 12.86 33.91 2.39
N ASP A 92 12.07 33.89 1.33
CA ASP A 92 12.42 33.24 0.07
C ASP A 92 13.12 34.22 -0.89
N ARG A 93 14.43 34.38 -0.68
CA ARG A 93 15.28 35.27 -1.49
C ARG A 93 15.40 34.78 -2.94
N ALA A 94 15.36 33.46 -3.14
CA ALA A 94 15.44 32.88 -4.47
C ALA A 94 14.22 33.22 -5.32
N ARG A 95 13.02 33.26 -4.71
CA ARG A 95 11.83 33.72 -5.41
C ARG A 95 11.97 35.17 -5.86
N ALA A 96 12.38 36.07 -4.96
CA ALA A 96 12.55 37.47 -5.29
C ALA A 96 13.53 37.68 -6.45
N VAL A 97 14.71 37.06 -6.38
CA VAL A 97 15.77 37.27 -7.37
C VAL A 97 15.53 36.51 -8.68
N HIS A 98 15.22 35.21 -8.60
CA HIS A 98 15.26 34.32 -9.77
C HIS A 98 13.89 34.08 -10.43
N LEU A 99 12.79 34.30 -9.69
CA LEU A 99 11.44 34.11 -10.21
C LEU A 99 10.73 35.44 -10.48
N GLU A 100 10.97 36.44 -9.64
CA GLU A 100 10.30 37.75 -9.73
C GLU A 100 11.20 38.85 -10.30
N TYR A 101 12.48 38.57 -10.56
CA TYR A 101 13.47 39.53 -11.07
C TYR A 101 13.55 40.84 -10.26
N LYS A 102 13.35 40.75 -8.95
CA LYS A 102 13.47 41.85 -7.99
C LYS A 102 14.85 41.88 -7.35
N ALA A 103 15.19 43.03 -6.77
CA ALA A 103 16.36 43.14 -5.90
C ALA A 103 16.27 42.14 -4.75
N ASP A 104 17.41 41.55 -4.37
CA ASP A 104 17.51 40.67 -3.22
C ASP A 104 17.09 41.42 -1.95
N PRO A 105 16.05 40.98 -1.21
CA PRO A 105 15.63 41.63 0.03
C PRO A 105 16.64 41.47 1.17
N GLY A 106 17.72 40.72 0.94
CA GLY A 106 18.78 40.49 1.90
C GLY A 106 18.43 39.42 2.95
N PRO A 107 19.40 39.03 3.78
CA PRO A 107 19.23 38.01 4.82
C PRO A 107 18.22 38.45 5.89
N ILE A 108 17.66 37.47 6.60
CA ILE A 108 16.74 37.73 7.73
C ILE A 108 17.50 38.46 8.86
N SER A 109 16.87 39.44 9.49
CA SER A 109 17.39 40.04 10.71
C SER A 109 17.14 39.10 11.89
N VAL A 110 18.21 38.55 12.48
CA VAL A 110 18.10 37.53 13.54
C VAL A 110 18.62 38.02 14.89
N GLY A 111 17.88 37.69 15.95
CA GLY A 111 18.22 37.96 17.35
C GLY A 111 19.27 37.01 17.92
N LYS A 112 19.52 37.06 19.23
CA LYS A 112 20.51 36.18 19.88
C LYS A 112 19.99 34.75 20.09
N ASP A 113 18.68 34.61 20.20
CA ASP A 113 18.02 33.33 20.47
C ASP A 113 17.66 32.59 19.18
N GLY A 114 17.58 31.27 19.26
CA GLY A 114 17.12 30.43 18.15
C GLY A 114 18.22 30.08 17.13
N PHE A 115 17.80 29.84 15.89
CA PHE A 115 18.68 29.49 14.77
C PHE A 115 17.98 29.75 13.42
N VAL A 116 18.75 29.74 12.33
CA VAL A 116 18.22 29.88 10.96
C VAL A 116 18.35 28.56 10.21
N LEU A 117 17.28 28.11 9.56
CA LEU A 117 17.38 27.10 8.51
C LEU A 117 17.57 27.79 7.18
N SER A 118 18.59 27.39 6.43
CA SER A 118 18.77 27.84 5.06
C SER A 118 18.66 26.65 4.11
N ALA A 119 17.85 26.78 3.07
CA ALA A 119 17.50 25.69 2.17
C ALA A 119 17.72 26.07 0.70
N HIS A 120 18.34 25.18 -0.08
CA HIS A 120 18.51 25.30 -1.54
C HIS A 120 17.63 24.29 -2.30
N GLY A 121 17.30 24.57 -3.56
CA GLY A 121 16.75 23.58 -4.49
C GLY A 121 15.59 22.73 -3.93
N ALA A 122 15.79 21.42 -3.81
CA ALA A 122 14.81 20.48 -3.24
C ALA A 122 14.45 20.82 -1.78
N ALA A 123 15.43 21.14 -0.95
CA ALA A 123 15.18 21.56 0.43
C ALA A 123 14.36 22.85 0.50
N ARG A 124 14.61 23.80 -0.41
CA ARG A 124 13.80 25.02 -0.51
C ARG A 124 12.35 24.70 -0.82
N ARG A 125 12.10 23.85 -1.83
CA ARG A 125 10.73 23.44 -2.18
C ARG A 125 10.02 22.77 -1.01
N TRP A 126 10.73 21.93 -0.26
CA TRP A 126 10.21 21.31 0.95
C TRP A 126 9.84 22.35 2.01
N VAL A 127 10.74 23.29 2.32
CA VAL A 127 10.48 24.36 3.31
C VAL A 127 9.24 25.17 2.93
N ILE A 128 9.12 25.61 1.68
CA ILE A 128 7.98 26.41 1.22
C ILE A 128 6.66 25.63 1.27
N ALA A 129 6.69 24.31 1.07
CA ALA A 129 5.50 23.47 1.11
C ALA A 129 5.04 23.15 2.53
N HIS A 130 5.96 23.07 3.50
CA HIS A 130 5.68 22.46 4.81
C HIS A 130 5.88 23.38 6.01
N LEU A 131 6.53 24.54 5.87
CA LEU A 131 6.78 25.47 6.97
C LEU A 131 6.17 26.85 6.70
N LYS A 132 5.41 27.36 7.67
CA LYS A 132 4.89 28.73 7.72
C LYS A 132 5.17 29.38 9.07
N VAL A 133 5.08 30.71 9.11
CA VAL A 133 5.19 31.49 10.36
C VAL A 133 4.18 30.98 11.39
N GLY A 134 4.66 30.73 12.61
CA GLY A 134 3.90 30.17 13.73
C GLY A 134 4.05 28.66 13.92
N ASP A 135 4.53 27.92 12.91
CA ASP A 135 4.68 26.47 12.99
C ASP A 135 5.71 26.05 14.04
N ALA A 136 5.36 25.01 14.80
CA ALA A 136 6.30 24.35 15.69
C ALA A 136 7.13 23.32 14.91
N VAL A 137 8.45 23.40 15.01
CA VAL A 137 9.38 22.47 14.36
C VAL A 137 10.06 21.58 15.39
N LYS A 138 10.32 20.33 15.01
CA LYS A 138 11.03 19.36 15.86
C LYS A 138 12.28 18.85 15.16
N PHE A 139 13.32 18.59 15.95
CA PHE A 139 14.58 17.98 15.50
C PHE A 139 14.69 16.59 16.11
N SER A 140 15.23 15.64 15.36
CA SER A 140 15.51 14.30 15.86
C SER A 140 16.76 13.73 15.20
N SER A 141 17.51 12.92 15.95
CA SER A 141 18.56 12.08 15.41
C SER A 141 17.96 10.82 14.78
N GLU A 142 18.66 10.23 13.81
CA GLU A 142 18.27 9.03 13.07
C GLU A 142 17.70 7.88 13.96
N ALA A 143 18.16 7.73 15.20
CA ALA A 143 17.70 6.70 16.14
C ALA A 143 16.36 7.00 16.85
N ALA A 144 16.02 8.26 17.09
CA ALA A 144 14.72 8.65 17.65
C ALA A 144 13.69 8.92 16.54
N ALA A 145 14.16 9.33 15.35
CA ALA A 145 13.38 9.40 14.13
C ALA A 145 13.03 8.01 13.58
N SER A 146 13.85 6.98 13.78
CA SER A 146 13.49 5.60 13.44
C SER A 146 12.50 5.01 14.45
N ALA A 147 12.64 5.27 15.76
CA ALA A 147 11.71 4.75 16.76
C ALA A 147 10.29 5.36 16.68
N ALA A 148 10.17 6.68 16.44
CA ALA A 148 8.87 7.32 16.16
C ALA A 148 8.43 7.14 14.69
N SER A 149 9.41 7.00 13.80
CA SER A 149 9.39 6.39 12.47
C SER A 149 8.53 5.14 12.34
N ASP A 150 8.98 4.12 13.07
CA ASP A 150 8.65 2.70 12.98
C ASP A 150 7.35 2.34 13.67
N ALA A 151 6.79 3.24 14.46
CA ALA A 151 5.43 3.10 14.93
C ALA A 151 4.46 3.00 13.75
N GLU A 152 3.53 2.07 13.85
CA GLU A 152 2.47 1.91 12.87
C GLU A 152 1.49 3.07 12.96
N ILE A 153 1.15 3.65 11.81
CA ILE A 153 0.13 4.70 11.71
C ILE A 153 -1.22 4.01 11.77
N SER A 154 -2.06 4.42 12.73
CA SER A 154 -3.43 3.88 12.82
C SER A 154 -4.29 4.36 11.65
N PRO A 155 -5.21 3.52 11.14
CA PRO A 155 -6.17 3.93 10.12
C PRO A 155 -7.08 5.05 10.65
N VAL A 156 -7.61 5.87 9.75
CA VAL A 156 -8.69 6.79 10.12
C VAL A 156 -9.92 5.98 10.53
N PRO A 157 -10.74 6.47 11.46
CA PRO A 157 -11.88 5.70 11.97
C PRO A 157 -12.94 5.46 10.87
N GLU A 158 -13.10 6.40 9.94
CA GLU A 158 -14.16 6.40 8.94
C GLU A 158 -13.69 7.00 7.62
N LEU A 159 -14.28 6.54 6.51
CA LEU A 159 -14.07 7.07 5.16
C LEU A 159 -15.40 7.10 4.40
N PRO A 160 -15.63 8.11 3.54
CA PRO A 160 -16.86 8.21 2.78
C PRO A 160 -16.96 7.09 1.73
N CYS A 161 -18.18 6.59 1.51
CA CYS A 161 -18.47 5.67 0.41
C CYS A 161 -18.31 6.38 -0.94
N PHE A 162 -17.69 5.69 -1.89
CA PHE A 162 -17.71 6.09 -3.28
C PHE A 162 -18.98 5.51 -3.94
N PRO A 163 -19.83 6.33 -4.56
CA PRO A 163 -21.12 5.87 -5.08
C PRO A 163 -20.96 5.01 -6.34
N GLY A 164 -21.85 4.04 -6.52
CA GLY A 164 -21.99 3.26 -7.77
C GLY A 164 -22.04 1.75 -7.60
N ALA A 165 -21.83 1.23 -6.40
CA ALA A 165 -21.74 -0.21 -6.14
C ALA A 165 -22.17 -0.57 -4.71
N TYR A 166 -22.39 -1.86 -4.46
CA TYR A 166 -22.50 -2.43 -3.12
C TYR A 166 -21.18 -3.08 -2.77
N TYR A 167 -20.50 -2.68 -1.70
CA TYR A 167 -19.20 -3.23 -1.39
C TYR A 167 -18.82 -3.15 0.09
N ARG A 168 -17.94 -4.08 0.46
CA ARG A 168 -17.17 -4.07 1.70
C ARG A 168 -15.72 -3.75 1.36
N LYS A 169 -15.20 -2.61 1.82
CA LYS A 169 -13.78 -2.20 1.63
C LYS A 169 -13.07 -2.08 2.96
N ALA A 170 -12.12 -2.96 3.21
CA ALA A 170 -11.19 -2.89 4.33
C ALA A 170 -9.92 -2.20 3.84
N VAL A 171 -9.50 -1.13 4.52
CA VAL A 171 -8.40 -0.32 4.03
C VAL A 171 -7.48 0.14 5.15
N SER A 172 -6.17 0.01 4.96
CA SER A 172 -5.16 0.37 5.96
C SER A 172 -5.01 1.89 6.12
N SER A 173 -4.17 2.33 7.06
CA SER A 173 -3.60 3.68 7.03
C SER A 173 -2.71 3.90 5.80
N PHE A 174 -2.43 5.16 5.49
CA PHE A 174 -1.25 5.51 4.69
C PHE A 174 -0.01 5.36 5.57
N ASP A 175 0.84 4.41 5.21
CA ASP A 175 2.07 4.07 5.95
C ASP A 175 3.13 3.50 4.99
N ARG A 176 4.19 2.90 5.51
CA ARG A 176 5.28 2.23 4.80
C ARG A 176 4.93 0.80 4.43
N TRP A 177 3.67 0.55 4.14
CA TRP A 177 3.20 -0.74 3.65
C TRP A 177 3.87 -1.08 2.31
N THR A 178 4.22 -2.34 2.14
CA THR A 178 4.89 -2.89 0.95
C THR A 178 4.08 -3.98 0.27
N GLY A 179 2.91 -4.32 0.82
CA GLY A 179 1.99 -5.23 0.19
C GLY A 179 0.82 -5.61 1.09
N ILE A 180 -0.07 -6.39 0.51
CA ILE A 180 -1.16 -7.08 1.19
C ILE A 180 -1.21 -8.51 0.65
N ILE A 181 -1.39 -9.47 1.55
CA ILE A 181 -1.57 -10.89 1.23
C ILE A 181 -2.78 -11.42 1.96
N GLY A 182 -3.43 -12.44 1.41
CA GLY A 182 -4.51 -13.13 2.09
C GLY A 182 -4.89 -14.43 1.44
N ILE A 183 -5.63 -15.24 2.20
CA ILE A 183 -6.25 -16.46 1.72
C ILE A 183 -7.75 -16.26 1.77
N ILE A 184 -8.44 -16.47 0.66
CA ILE A 184 -9.88 -16.30 0.54
C ILE A 184 -10.55 -17.56 0.01
N ARG A 185 -11.63 -17.97 0.65
CA ARG A 185 -12.64 -18.84 0.04
C ARG A 185 -13.61 -17.98 -0.77
N LEU A 186 -13.71 -18.25 -2.05
CA LEU A 186 -14.51 -17.46 -2.97
C LEU A 186 -16.00 -17.67 -2.73
N GLY A 187 -16.76 -16.57 -2.72
CA GLY A 187 -18.20 -16.61 -2.54
C GLY A 187 -18.94 -17.15 -3.77
N GLN A 188 -20.24 -17.34 -3.60
CA GLN A 188 -21.21 -17.74 -4.62
C GLN A 188 -21.96 -16.49 -5.11
N PRO A 189 -21.69 -16.02 -6.33
CA PRO A 189 -22.47 -14.96 -6.94
C PRO A 189 -23.86 -15.44 -7.36
N GLN A 190 -24.84 -14.55 -7.26
CA GLN A 190 -26.17 -14.69 -7.83
C GLN A 190 -26.57 -13.35 -8.45
N THR A 191 -26.76 -13.36 -9.77
CA THR A 191 -27.17 -12.19 -10.56
C THR A 191 -28.66 -11.90 -10.41
N ASP A 192 -29.05 -10.65 -10.65
CA ASP A 192 -30.45 -10.26 -10.78
C ASP A 192 -30.91 -10.40 -12.25
N PRO A 193 -31.80 -11.36 -12.59
CA PRO A 193 -32.28 -11.55 -13.95
C PRO A 193 -33.17 -10.41 -14.46
N SER A 194 -33.65 -9.52 -13.58
CA SER A 194 -34.40 -8.32 -13.98
C SER A 194 -33.48 -7.16 -14.40
N ARG A 195 -32.17 -7.26 -14.12
CA ARG A 195 -31.17 -6.22 -14.40
C ARG A 195 -30.16 -6.66 -15.44
N LEU A 196 -30.66 -6.86 -16.65
CA LEU A 196 -29.85 -7.17 -17.83
C LEU A 196 -29.65 -5.92 -18.68
N ASP A 197 -28.46 -5.77 -19.25
CA ASP A 197 -28.19 -4.76 -20.24
C ASP A 197 -28.95 -5.11 -21.54
N PRO A 198 -29.83 -4.23 -22.04
CA PRO A 198 -30.61 -4.51 -23.24
C PRO A 198 -29.75 -4.69 -24.50
N LYS A 199 -28.48 -4.27 -24.48
CA LYS A 199 -27.57 -4.37 -25.64
C LYS A 199 -26.95 -5.74 -25.80
N ASP A 200 -26.57 -6.38 -24.70
CA ASP A 200 -25.80 -7.63 -24.71
C ASP A 200 -26.44 -8.75 -23.89
N GLY A 201 -27.58 -8.48 -23.24
CA GLY A 201 -28.32 -9.42 -22.39
C GLY A 201 -27.57 -9.81 -21.11
N GLN A 202 -26.45 -9.16 -20.80
CA GLN A 202 -25.62 -9.51 -19.65
C GLN A 202 -26.09 -8.80 -18.38
N PRO A 203 -25.87 -9.41 -17.20
CA PRO A 203 -26.11 -8.75 -15.93
C PRO A 203 -25.40 -7.39 -15.85
N LEU A 204 -26.15 -6.37 -15.39
CA LEU A 204 -25.62 -5.05 -15.06
C LEU A 204 -24.82 -5.05 -13.76
N ASP A 205 -25.09 -6.01 -12.89
CA ASP A 205 -24.36 -6.22 -11.64
C ASP A 205 -23.26 -7.27 -11.87
N ASN A 206 -22.01 -6.90 -11.57
CA ASN A 206 -20.84 -7.76 -11.69
C ASN A 206 -20.18 -7.94 -10.33
N PHE A 207 -19.57 -9.10 -10.08
CA PHE A 207 -18.99 -9.41 -8.78
C PHE A 207 -17.47 -9.31 -8.87
N SER A 208 -16.86 -8.76 -7.83
CA SER A 208 -15.41 -8.69 -7.73
C SER A 208 -14.95 -8.96 -6.30
N VAL A 209 -13.77 -9.56 -6.20
CA VAL A 209 -13.03 -9.64 -4.95
C VAL A 209 -11.58 -9.33 -5.24
N TYR A 210 -11.10 -8.22 -4.70
CA TYR A 210 -9.81 -7.70 -5.10
C TYR A 210 -9.05 -7.07 -3.95
N MET A 211 -7.74 -7.01 -4.14
CA MET A 211 -6.83 -6.23 -3.33
C MET A 211 -6.38 -5.01 -4.11
N GLY A 212 -5.57 -4.17 -3.50
CA GLY A 212 -4.99 -3.04 -4.20
C GLY A 212 -4.44 -2.05 -3.22
N GLY A 213 -4.23 -0.83 -3.70
CA GLY A 213 -3.74 0.21 -2.82
C GLY A 213 -3.81 1.58 -3.44
N ARG A 214 -3.43 2.56 -2.65
CA ARG A 214 -3.30 3.94 -3.07
C ARG A 214 -1.96 4.49 -2.64
N ALA A 215 -1.28 5.18 -3.54
CA ALA A 215 -0.02 5.87 -3.26
C ALA A 215 -0.01 7.20 -4.02
N GLY A 216 0.07 8.31 -3.27
CA GLY A 216 -0.19 9.64 -3.81
C GLY A 216 -1.59 9.74 -4.42
N GLU A 217 -1.65 10.10 -5.70
CA GLU A 217 -2.92 10.26 -6.45
C GLU A 217 -3.35 8.97 -7.18
N GLN A 218 -2.51 7.94 -7.21
CA GLN A 218 -2.82 6.72 -7.96
C GLN A 218 -3.50 5.68 -7.08
N GLU A 219 -4.68 5.22 -7.52
CA GLU A 219 -5.40 4.06 -7.00
C GLU A 219 -5.21 2.85 -7.91
N ILE A 220 -5.08 1.67 -7.30
CA ILE A 220 -4.91 0.39 -7.97
C ILE A 220 -5.96 -0.59 -7.44
N ASP A 221 -6.54 -1.35 -8.37
CA ASP A 221 -7.39 -2.51 -8.08
C ASP A 221 -6.79 -3.74 -8.76
N ALA A 222 -6.56 -4.83 -8.04
CA ALA A 222 -5.99 -6.05 -8.58
C ALA A 222 -6.48 -7.27 -7.80
N GLY A 223 -7.06 -8.23 -8.50
CA GLY A 223 -7.62 -9.44 -7.87
C GLY A 223 -8.46 -10.24 -8.84
N LEU A 224 -9.68 -10.60 -8.44
CA LEU A 224 -10.57 -11.48 -9.19
C LEU A 224 -11.88 -10.78 -9.55
N THR A 225 -12.32 -10.93 -10.79
CA THR A 225 -13.63 -10.49 -11.29
C THR A 225 -14.45 -11.71 -11.73
N TRP A 226 -15.77 -11.62 -11.63
CA TRP A 226 -16.67 -12.63 -12.17
C TRP A 226 -16.73 -12.53 -13.69
N SER A 227 -16.37 -13.60 -14.38
CA SER A 227 -16.16 -13.62 -15.82
C SER A 227 -16.61 -14.92 -16.46
N PHE A 228 -16.59 -14.94 -17.79
CA PHE A 228 -16.82 -16.11 -18.61
C PHE A 228 -15.56 -16.97 -18.59
N SER A 229 -15.70 -18.25 -18.23
CA SER A 229 -14.60 -19.20 -18.36
C SER A 229 -14.40 -19.67 -19.79
N VAL A 230 -13.22 -20.23 -20.08
CA VAL A 230 -12.98 -21.05 -21.27
C VAL A 230 -12.58 -22.46 -20.87
N ASP A 231 -12.93 -23.44 -21.70
CA ASP A 231 -12.49 -24.84 -21.54
C ASP A 231 -11.09 -25.09 -22.15
N GLU A 232 -10.65 -26.36 -22.13
CA GLU A 232 -9.34 -26.79 -22.66
C GLU A 232 -9.16 -26.48 -24.16
N ASN A 233 -10.27 -26.33 -24.89
CA ASN A 233 -10.26 -26.01 -26.33
C ASN A 233 -10.48 -24.52 -26.60
N GLY A 234 -10.49 -23.68 -25.56
CA GLY A 234 -10.76 -22.25 -25.67
C GLY A 234 -12.24 -21.91 -25.88
N LYS A 235 -13.16 -22.89 -25.76
CA LYS A 235 -14.59 -22.61 -25.89
C LYS A 235 -15.08 -21.84 -24.67
N ARG A 236 -15.62 -20.66 -24.92
CA ARG A 236 -16.18 -19.77 -23.90
C ARG A 236 -17.51 -20.30 -23.34
N SER A 237 -17.72 -20.13 -22.04
CA SER A 237 -18.98 -20.41 -21.37
C SER A 237 -20.10 -19.48 -21.85
N ALA A 238 -21.35 -19.94 -21.73
CA ALA A 238 -22.53 -19.15 -22.14
C ALA A 238 -22.87 -18.04 -21.13
N VAL A 239 -22.43 -18.19 -19.88
CA VAL A 239 -22.68 -17.28 -18.76
C VAL A 239 -21.39 -17.06 -17.99
N ARG A 240 -21.30 -15.95 -17.26
CA ARG A 240 -20.21 -15.76 -16.30
C ARG A 240 -20.35 -16.80 -15.18
N ASP A 241 -19.31 -17.60 -14.99
CA ASP A 241 -19.34 -18.80 -14.17
C ASP A 241 -18.03 -19.05 -13.40
N ALA A 242 -17.07 -18.13 -13.48
CA ALA A 242 -15.78 -18.23 -12.81
C ALA A 242 -15.22 -16.89 -12.37
N TRP A 243 -14.34 -16.96 -11.38
CA TRP A 243 -13.48 -15.86 -10.94
C TRP A 243 -12.20 -15.84 -11.78
N HIS A 244 -11.87 -14.69 -12.35
CA HIS A 244 -10.76 -14.51 -13.29
C HIS A 244 -9.86 -13.34 -12.87
N PRO A 245 -8.53 -13.46 -12.92
CA PRO A 245 -7.64 -12.40 -12.48
C PRO A 245 -7.73 -11.14 -13.34
N PHE A 246 -7.77 -9.99 -12.69
CA PHE A 246 -7.70 -8.67 -13.32
C PHE A 246 -6.79 -7.73 -12.54
N TRP A 247 -6.31 -6.69 -13.21
CA TRP A 247 -5.68 -5.53 -12.57
C TRP A 247 -6.03 -4.27 -13.35
N ARG A 248 -6.16 -3.18 -12.60
CA ARG A 248 -6.52 -1.86 -13.09
C ARG A 248 -5.61 -0.84 -12.44
N ASN A 249 -4.91 -0.11 -13.29
CA ASN A 249 -4.29 1.16 -12.94
C ASN A 249 -5.13 2.29 -13.54
N GLU A 250 -4.74 2.80 -14.71
CA GLU A 250 -5.54 3.67 -15.58
C GLU A 250 -6.23 2.87 -16.69
N ARG A 251 -5.77 1.64 -16.92
CA ARG A 251 -6.29 0.72 -17.95
C ARG A 251 -6.68 -0.59 -17.31
N TRP A 252 -7.76 -1.16 -17.83
CA TRP A 252 -8.20 -2.50 -17.49
C TRP A 252 -7.32 -3.54 -18.16
N ALA A 253 -6.94 -4.58 -17.42
CA ALA A 253 -6.24 -5.75 -17.92
C ALA A 253 -6.69 -7.01 -17.17
N GLU A 254 -6.62 -8.14 -17.85
CA GLU A 254 -7.05 -9.45 -17.34
C GLU A 254 -6.00 -10.51 -17.66
N ALA A 255 -6.02 -11.60 -16.90
CA ALA A 255 -5.25 -12.79 -17.25
C ALA A 255 -5.67 -13.31 -18.63
N PRO A 256 -4.80 -14.04 -19.35
CA PRO A 256 -5.18 -14.71 -20.58
C PRO A 256 -6.44 -15.57 -20.40
N ALA A 257 -7.26 -15.69 -21.44
CA ALA A 257 -8.40 -16.59 -21.45
C ALA A 257 -7.91 -18.05 -21.61
N GLN A 258 -7.43 -18.63 -20.51
CA GLN A 258 -6.91 -19.99 -20.42
C GLN A 258 -7.52 -20.69 -19.21
N ARG A 259 -7.86 -21.98 -19.33
CA ARG A 259 -8.66 -22.72 -18.34
C ARG A 259 -8.04 -22.65 -16.93
N GLU A 260 -6.73 -22.69 -16.83
CA GLU A 260 -5.96 -22.66 -15.58
C GLU A 260 -6.07 -21.34 -14.81
N PHE A 261 -6.54 -20.26 -15.44
CA PHE A 261 -6.70 -18.95 -14.80
C PHE A 261 -8.12 -18.67 -14.32
N TYR A 262 -8.96 -19.70 -14.19
CA TYR A 262 -10.31 -19.60 -13.67
C TYR A 262 -10.48 -20.37 -12.35
N TRP A 263 -11.06 -19.69 -11.36
CA TRP A 263 -11.47 -20.27 -10.08
C TRP A 263 -12.98 -20.34 -9.96
N ARG A 264 -13.49 -21.31 -9.21
CA ARG A 264 -14.92 -21.54 -9.01
C ARG A 264 -15.37 -21.04 -7.64
N PRO A 265 -16.66 -20.72 -7.45
CA PRO A 265 -17.21 -20.51 -6.12
C PRO A 265 -16.81 -21.66 -5.15
N GLY A 266 -16.43 -21.31 -3.92
CA GLY A 266 -15.95 -22.25 -2.92
C GLY A 266 -14.46 -22.59 -3.00
N ASP A 267 -13.77 -22.33 -4.12
CA ASP A 267 -12.32 -22.48 -4.22
C ASP A 267 -11.62 -21.60 -3.19
N VAL A 268 -10.50 -22.09 -2.67
CA VAL A 268 -9.65 -21.36 -1.72
C VAL A 268 -8.41 -20.86 -2.45
N VAL A 269 -8.21 -19.55 -2.44
CA VAL A 269 -7.22 -18.84 -3.24
C VAL A 269 -6.28 -18.04 -2.35
N ALA A 270 -4.98 -18.17 -2.56
CA ALA A 270 -3.98 -17.25 -2.05
C ALA A 270 -3.87 -16.07 -3.02
N MET A 271 -4.06 -14.85 -2.51
CA MET A 271 -3.98 -13.62 -3.28
C MET A 271 -3.01 -12.62 -2.65
N ALA A 272 -2.22 -11.95 -3.48
CA ALA A 272 -1.26 -10.96 -3.03
C ALA A 272 -1.15 -9.79 -4.01
N VAL A 273 -1.00 -8.58 -3.46
CA VAL A 273 -0.56 -7.40 -4.19
C VAL A 273 0.67 -6.85 -3.48
N LEU A 274 1.82 -6.92 -4.16
CA LEU A 274 3.14 -6.66 -3.58
C LEU A 274 3.83 -5.53 -4.32
N VAL A 275 4.59 -4.69 -3.62
CA VAL A 275 5.54 -3.77 -4.25
C VAL A 275 6.68 -4.59 -4.86
N ALA A 276 6.78 -4.55 -6.19
CA ALA A 276 7.76 -5.32 -6.96
C ALA A 276 9.03 -4.52 -7.29
N GLY A 277 8.98 -3.20 -7.08
CA GLY A 277 10.06 -2.26 -7.36
C GLY A 277 9.52 -0.84 -7.42
N PRO A 278 10.38 0.16 -7.69
CA PRO A 278 9.95 1.54 -7.86
C PRO A 278 8.87 1.68 -8.93
N GLY A 279 7.68 2.13 -8.53
CA GLY A 279 6.57 2.35 -9.45
C GLY A 279 5.95 1.07 -10.03
N LYS A 280 6.14 -0.09 -9.39
CA LYS A 280 5.61 -1.38 -9.85
C LYS A 280 4.93 -2.17 -8.74
N LEU A 281 3.83 -2.82 -9.10
CA LEU A 281 3.17 -3.82 -8.27
C LEU A 281 3.18 -5.18 -8.96
N ARG A 282 3.13 -6.24 -8.15
CA ARG A 282 2.91 -7.61 -8.59
C ARG A 282 1.59 -8.12 -8.03
N LEU A 283 0.72 -8.63 -8.90
CA LEU A 283 -0.43 -9.42 -8.53
C LEU A 283 -0.02 -10.90 -8.56
N VAL A 284 -0.39 -11.65 -7.52
CA VAL A 284 -0.31 -13.11 -7.48
C VAL A 284 -1.68 -13.65 -7.08
N VAL A 285 -2.17 -14.63 -7.83
CA VAL A 285 -3.40 -15.38 -7.55
C VAL A 285 -3.09 -16.86 -7.75
N ALA A 286 -3.26 -17.68 -6.72
CA ALA A 286 -2.92 -19.09 -6.78
C ALA A 286 -3.90 -19.93 -5.98
N ASP A 287 -3.99 -21.22 -6.26
CA ASP A 287 -4.61 -22.17 -5.33
C ASP A 287 -3.96 -22.04 -3.94
N ALA A 288 -4.75 -22.03 -2.89
CA ALA A 288 -4.20 -22.02 -1.54
C ALA A 288 -3.57 -23.38 -1.20
N GLY A 289 -2.35 -23.36 -0.67
CA GLY A 289 -1.64 -24.56 -0.22
C GLY A 289 -0.15 -24.56 -0.59
N PRO A 290 0.61 -25.56 -0.13
CA PRO A 290 2.06 -25.63 -0.34
C PRO A 290 2.46 -25.93 -1.79
N GLN A 291 1.56 -26.47 -2.60
CA GLN A 291 1.82 -26.85 -4.00
C GLN A 291 0.62 -26.42 -4.87
N PRO A 292 0.52 -25.12 -5.21
CA PRO A 292 -0.59 -24.63 -6.03
C PRO A 292 -0.54 -25.23 -7.44
N LYS A 293 -1.68 -25.69 -7.96
CA LYS A 293 -1.78 -26.19 -9.34
C LYS A 293 -2.05 -25.06 -10.31
N ARG A 294 -2.97 -24.16 -9.96
CA ARG A 294 -3.22 -22.91 -10.68
C ARG A 294 -2.43 -21.78 -10.04
N VAL A 295 -1.66 -21.07 -10.86
CA VAL A 295 -0.90 -19.88 -10.46
C VAL A 295 -0.94 -18.87 -11.59
N PHE A 296 -1.49 -17.69 -11.30
CA PHE A 296 -1.34 -16.50 -12.12
C PHE A 296 -0.48 -15.48 -11.38
N GLN A 297 0.50 -14.91 -12.08
CA GLN A 297 1.26 -13.78 -11.58
C GLN A 297 1.57 -12.81 -12.71
N THR A 298 1.57 -11.52 -12.38
CA THR A 298 1.96 -10.47 -13.32
C THR A 298 2.52 -9.27 -12.57
N GLU A 299 3.49 -8.60 -13.17
CA GLU A 299 3.94 -7.28 -12.75
C GLU A 299 3.35 -6.22 -13.66
N PHE A 300 2.96 -5.09 -13.08
CA PHE A 300 2.37 -4.00 -13.82
C PHE A 300 2.78 -2.65 -13.24
N ASP A 301 2.65 -1.62 -14.08
CA ASP A 301 2.99 -0.25 -13.73
C ASP A 301 2.03 0.31 -12.69
N ALA A 302 2.62 0.86 -11.63
CA ALA A 302 1.95 1.54 -10.53
C ALA A 302 2.82 2.74 -10.11
N ARG A 303 2.95 3.71 -11.02
CA ARG A 303 3.86 4.86 -10.93
C ARG A 303 3.83 5.62 -9.60
N GLY A 304 2.69 5.66 -8.90
CA GLY A 304 2.54 6.28 -7.59
C GLY A 304 3.26 5.53 -6.46
N PHE A 305 3.53 4.23 -6.64
CA PHE A 305 4.17 3.35 -5.65
C PHE A 305 5.71 3.50 -5.69
N GLN A 306 6.19 4.73 -5.55
CA GLN A 306 7.62 5.03 -5.46
C GLN A 306 8.18 4.74 -4.07
N PRO A 307 9.49 4.50 -3.92
CA PRO A 307 10.13 4.38 -2.62
C PRO A 307 9.78 5.58 -1.72
N ARG A 308 9.58 5.32 -0.42
CA ARG A 308 9.29 6.34 0.62
C ARG A 308 7.98 7.12 0.46
N VAL A 309 7.18 6.85 -0.57
CA VAL A 309 5.80 7.36 -0.64
C VAL A 309 4.94 6.55 0.32
N ALA A 310 4.21 7.23 1.20
CA ALA A 310 3.22 6.58 2.05
C ALA A 310 2.13 5.95 1.18
N ARG A 311 1.82 4.69 1.47
CA ARG A 311 0.86 3.89 0.71
C ARG A 311 -0.18 3.33 1.65
N GLN A 312 -1.34 3.11 1.10
CA GLN A 312 -2.45 2.42 1.72
C GLN A 312 -2.71 1.15 0.93
N PHE A 313 -3.03 0.04 1.58
CA PHE A 313 -3.52 -1.17 0.92
C PHE A 313 -4.96 -1.44 1.33
N LYS A 314 -5.70 -2.07 0.42
CA LYS A 314 -7.11 -2.41 0.61
C LYS A 314 -7.40 -3.83 0.14
N ARG A 315 -8.47 -4.38 0.70
CA ARG A 315 -9.21 -5.50 0.11
C ARG A 315 -10.68 -5.14 0.01
N VAL A 316 -11.32 -5.63 -1.03
CA VAL A 316 -12.70 -5.28 -1.38
C VAL A 316 -13.43 -6.53 -1.84
N ASN A 317 -14.66 -6.70 -1.36
CA ASN A 317 -15.67 -7.57 -1.94
C ASN A 317 -16.78 -6.66 -2.47
N ALA A 318 -17.21 -6.83 -3.72
CA ALA A 318 -18.17 -5.92 -4.34
C ALA A 318 -19.16 -6.60 -5.28
N ILE A 319 -20.30 -5.92 -5.41
CA ILE A 319 -21.26 -6.01 -6.51
C ILE A 319 -21.17 -4.66 -7.24
N ASP A 320 -20.33 -4.62 -8.26
CA ASP A 320 -20.09 -3.46 -9.11
C ASP A 320 -21.21 -3.32 -10.14
N GLN A 321 -21.72 -2.10 -10.33
CA GLN A 321 -22.79 -1.86 -11.29
C GLN A 321 -22.24 -1.20 -12.56
N ARG A 322 -22.34 -1.91 -13.69
CA ARG A 322 -21.91 -1.43 -14.99
C ARG A 322 -22.54 -0.07 -15.28
N TYR A 323 -21.73 0.89 -15.73
CA TYR A 323 -22.14 2.25 -16.12
C TYR A 323 -22.71 3.13 -14.98
N ASN A 324 -22.53 2.72 -13.73
CA ASN A 324 -23.08 3.42 -12.56
C ASN A 324 -22.02 4.05 -11.64
N GLU A 325 -20.75 4.04 -12.04
CA GLU A 325 -19.67 4.68 -11.28
C GLU A 325 -19.98 6.16 -11.01
N GLY A 326 -19.82 6.60 -9.75
CA GLY A 326 -20.10 7.98 -9.35
C GLY A 326 -21.58 8.31 -9.13
N LYS A 327 -22.50 7.38 -9.38
CA LYS A 327 -23.96 7.57 -9.22
C LYS A 327 -24.50 6.75 -8.05
N PRO A 328 -25.66 7.10 -7.46
CA PRO A 328 -26.27 6.28 -6.42
C PRO A 328 -26.39 4.81 -6.86
N ALA A 329 -26.05 3.90 -5.95
CA ALA A 329 -26.22 2.47 -6.18
C ALA A 329 -27.70 2.20 -6.51
N GLN A 330 -27.93 1.46 -7.59
CA GLN A 330 -29.26 1.14 -8.07
C GLN A 330 -29.76 -0.13 -7.35
N PRO A 331 -31.05 -0.22 -6.96
CA PRO A 331 -31.59 -1.42 -6.32
C PRO A 331 -31.42 -2.67 -7.20
N THR A 332 -31.05 -3.80 -6.59
CA THR A 332 -30.85 -5.08 -7.28
C THR A 332 -31.11 -6.26 -6.35
N GLU A 333 -31.59 -7.38 -6.89
CA GLU A 333 -31.66 -8.67 -6.17
C GLU A 333 -30.33 -9.43 -6.20
N ALA A 334 -29.29 -8.88 -6.86
CA ALA A 334 -27.98 -9.49 -6.92
C ALA A 334 -27.38 -9.63 -5.52
N GLN A 335 -26.72 -10.77 -5.28
CA GLN A 335 -26.06 -11.07 -4.01
C GLN A 335 -24.80 -11.91 -4.24
N VAL A 336 -23.86 -11.81 -3.29
CA VAL A 336 -22.72 -12.73 -3.19
C VAL A 336 -22.59 -13.16 -1.75
N ALA A 337 -22.62 -14.47 -1.53
CA ALA A 337 -22.62 -15.06 -0.19
C ALA A 337 -21.53 -16.14 -0.05
N GLY A 338 -21.07 -16.37 1.17
CA GLY A 338 -20.09 -17.42 1.47
C GLY A 338 -18.64 -17.04 1.19
N ALA A 339 -18.35 -15.78 0.83
CA ALA A 339 -16.98 -15.32 0.71
C ALA A 339 -16.35 -15.21 2.10
N GLU A 340 -15.16 -15.79 2.28
CA GLU A 340 -14.47 -15.79 3.57
C GLU A 340 -12.99 -15.54 3.37
N TRP A 341 -12.51 -14.41 3.87
CA TRP A 341 -11.09 -14.21 4.09
C TRP A 341 -10.68 -15.05 5.29
N LEU A 342 -9.92 -16.12 5.06
CA LEU A 342 -9.43 -17.00 6.11
C LEU A 342 -8.29 -16.34 6.90
N GLU A 343 -7.49 -15.54 6.20
CA GLU A 343 -6.45 -14.70 6.79
C GLU A 343 -6.06 -13.57 5.84
N VAL A 344 -5.66 -12.43 6.41
CA VAL A 344 -5.21 -11.24 5.67
C VAL A 344 -4.11 -10.56 6.46
N TYR A 345 -2.98 -10.30 5.80
CA TYR A 345 -1.86 -9.60 6.37
C TYR A 345 -1.45 -8.42 5.50
N LEU A 346 -1.18 -7.29 6.15
CA LEU A 346 -0.42 -6.20 5.56
C LEU A 346 1.08 -6.52 5.72
N LEU A 347 1.86 -6.15 4.72
CA LEU A 347 3.31 -6.31 4.73
C LEU A 347 3.98 -4.97 5.01
N ARG A 348 4.88 -4.94 5.99
CA ARG A 348 5.66 -3.74 6.35
C ARG A 348 7.15 -4.07 6.29
N GLY A 349 7.94 -3.24 5.62
CA GLY A 349 9.37 -3.49 5.36
C GLY A 349 9.64 -4.15 4.01
N GLU A 350 10.91 -4.37 3.66
CA GLU A 350 11.33 -4.75 2.31
C GLU A 350 11.74 -6.22 2.16
N GLY A 351 11.42 -6.79 1.00
CA GLY A 351 11.86 -8.12 0.58
C GLY A 351 11.40 -9.26 1.49
N ALA A 352 12.25 -10.28 1.63
CA ALA A 352 11.97 -11.47 2.44
C ALA A 352 11.83 -11.19 3.95
N ASN A 353 12.29 -10.02 4.40
CA ASN A 353 12.24 -9.60 5.80
C ASN A 353 10.99 -8.78 6.14
N ALA A 354 10.06 -8.59 5.18
CA ALA A 354 8.83 -7.88 5.43
C ALA A 354 8.03 -8.58 6.54
N VAL A 355 7.65 -7.81 7.56
CA VAL A 355 6.84 -8.29 8.67
C VAL A 355 5.40 -8.44 8.20
N ARG A 356 4.78 -9.57 8.54
CA ARG A 356 3.35 -9.84 8.30
C ARG A 356 2.56 -9.36 9.50
N LEU A 357 1.72 -8.35 9.29
CA LEU A 357 0.86 -7.78 10.33
C LEU A 357 -0.61 -8.10 9.99
N PRO A 358 -1.34 -8.83 10.86
CA PRO A 358 -2.73 -9.19 10.57
C PRO A 358 -3.60 -7.94 10.38
N MET A 359 -4.40 -7.90 9.31
CA MET A 359 -5.31 -6.79 9.02
C MET A 359 -6.55 -6.86 9.90
N THR A 360 -6.36 -6.62 11.21
CA THR A 360 -7.43 -6.61 12.21
C THR A 360 -8.20 -5.28 12.19
N ARG A 361 -9.24 -5.16 13.03
CA ARG A 361 -10.00 -3.91 13.21
C ARG A 361 -9.11 -2.73 13.62
N ALA A 362 -8.01 -2.96 14.32
CA ALA A 362 -7.06 -1.91 14.70
C ALA A 362 -6.23 -1.40 13.51
N ARG A 363 -6.18 -2.14 12.38
CA ARG A 363 -5.36 -1.85 11.20
C ARG A 363 -6.17 -1.56 9.95
N MET A 364 -7.50 -1.46 10.05
CA MET A 364 -8.35 -1.12 8.92
C MET A 364 -9.44 -0.11 9.29
N THR A 365 -9.76 0.75 8.35
CA THR A 365 -11.06 1.42 8.29
C THR A 365 -12.07 0.43 7.67
N ASP A 366 -13.21 0.24 8.35
CA ASP A 366 -14.32 -0.57 7.84
C ASP A 366 -15.29 0.29 7.02
N MET A 367 -15.37 0.04 5.71
CA MET A 367 -16.36 0.67 4.84
C MET A 367 -17.37 -0.36 4.36
N ARG A 368 -18.66 -0.10 4.60
CA ARG A 368 -19.80 -0.91 4.14
C ARG A 368 -20.75 -0.02 3.36
N CYS A 369 -20.70 -0.15 2.04
CA CYS A 369 -21.30 0.79 1.11
C CYS A 369 -22.39 0.12 0.27
N PRO A 370 -23.45 0.86 -0.10
CA PRO A 370 -23.72 2.26 0.21
C PRO A 370 -24.15 2.51 1.68
N SER A 371 -24.60 1.46 2.37
CA SER A 371 -24.96 1.47 3.79
C SER A 371 -24.68 0.09 4.42
N PRO A 372 -24.50 0.01 5.76
CA PRO A 372 -24.17 -1.24 6.46
C PRO A 372 -25.20 -2.37 6.34
N GLU A 373 -26.47 -2.06 6.07
CA GLU A 373 -27.56 -3.04 5.92
C GLU A 373 -27.41 -3.98 4.72
N HIS A 374 -26.59 -3.59 3.74
CA HIS A 374 -26.28 -4.42 2.56
C HIS A 374 -25.12 -5.38 2.77
N VAL A 375 -24.38 -5.26 3.88
CA VAL A 375 -23.12 -5.96 4.10
C VAL A 375 -23.11 -6.60 5.48
N ARG A 376 -23.10 -7.93 5.51
CA ARG A 376 -22.84 -8.68 6.73
C ARG A 376 -21.37 -9.07 6.79
N VAL A 377 -20.71 -8.62 7.86
CA VAL A 377 -19.35 -9.04 8.21
C VAL A 377 -19.41 -9.88 9.48
N THR A 378 -18.91 -11.11 9.41
CA THR A 378 -18.82 -12.02 10.56
C THR A 378 -17.35 -12.34 10.79
N PRO A 379 -16.72 -11.87 11.88
CA PRO A 379 -15.36 -12.26 12.21
C PRO A 379 -15.26 -13.78 12.35
N THR A 380 -14.21 -14.38 11.78
CA THR A 380 -13.97 -15.83 11.86
C THR A 380 -12.65 -16.13 12.55
N ASP A 381 -11.61 -15.31 12.35
CA ASP A 381 -10.33 -15.38 13.06
C ASP A 381 -9.68 -14.00 13.14
N GLU A 382 -10.02 -13.23 14.19
CA GLU A 382 -9.53 -11.86 14.32
C GLU A 382 -8.00 -11.77 14.46
N ALA A 383 -7.34 -12.79 15.02
CA ALA A 383 -5.89 -12.82 15.18
C ALA A 383 -5.15 -12.88 13.83
N ARG A 384 -5.81 -13.40 12.79
CA ARG A 384 -5.27 -13.48 11.42
C ARG A 384 -5.99 -12.55 10.44
N GLY A 385 -6.87 -11.67 10.92
CA GLY A 385 -7.66 -10.77 10.07
C GLY A 385 -8.74 -11.48 9.25
N GLY A 386 -9.17 -12.66 9.69
CA GLY A 386 -10.17 -13.50 9.04
C GLY A 386 -11.61 -13.03 9.30
N GLU A 387 -12.37 -12.91 8.22
CA GLU A 387 -13.80 -12.57 8.27
C GLU A 387 -14.57 -13.16 7.08
N LYS A 388 -15.82 -13.54 7.35
CA LYS A 388 -16.82 -13.87 6.34
C LYS A 388 -17.59 -12.61 5.93
N ILE A 389 -17.82 -12.48 4.62
CA ILE A 389 -18.50 -11.34 4.01
C ILE A 389 -19.63 -11.86 3.12
N ASP A 390 -20.83 -11.39 3.39
CA ASP A 390 -21.99 -11.55 2.51
C ASP A 390 -22.51 -10.16 2.12
N ILE A 391 -22.85 -9.97 0.84
CA ILE A 391 -23.32 -8.69 0.27
C ILE A 391 -24.62 -8.92 -0.49
N TRP A 392 -25.59 -8.04 -0.27
CA TRP A 392 -26.88 -8.04 -0.95
C TRP A 392 -27.21 -6.67 -1.51
N GLY A 393 -27.66 -6.60 -2.77
CA GLY A 393 -28.18 -5.38 -3.36
C GLY A 393 -29.52 -4.93 -2.77
N LYS A 394 -30.25 -5.85 -2.15
CA LYS A 394 -31.46 -5.59 -1.35
C LYS A 394 -31.20 -6.06 0.08
N PRO A 395 -31.39 -5.22 1.10
CA PRO A 395 -31.07 -5.61 2.48
C PRO A 395 -31.84 -6.88 2.86
N LYS A 396 -31.16 -7.81 3.53
CA LYS A 396 -31.82 -8.99 4.08
C LYS A 396 -32.46 -8.54 5.39
N GLY A 397 -33.79 -8.45 5.41
CA GLY A 397 -34.57 -8.08 6.59
C GLY A 397 -34.37 -8.99 7.78
#